data_AF-A0A7S1S5I3-F1
#
_entry.id   AF-A0A7S1S5I3-F1
#
_cell.length_a   1.000
_cell.length_b   1.000
_cell.length_c   1.000
_cell.angle_alpha   90.00
_cell.angle_beta   90.00
_cell.angle_gamma   90.00
#
_symmetry.space_group_name_H-M   'P 1'
#
loop_
_entity.id
_entity.type
_entity.pdbx_description
1 polymer ?
#
loop_
_entity_poly.entity_id
_entity_poly.type
_entity_poly.pdbx_seq_one_letter_code
_entity_poly.pdbx_strand_id
1 'polypeptide(L)'
;SGASGGAPAAGEERPGVRSRSGDAAGAPPGRRLVELDLRHKRREVSVTWGLLVEEPGFLELFPRTEIQDSWKLDGMFEPSDPWVQRSMMAMCSGLAADLRAVPQDAGGQTWLQIFEQWLLQRGEQFPSLDFHRHMEDFLAEQPIHQRNVLTEGGRVRAVRVVLALD
;
A
#
# COMPACT_ATOMS: atom_id res chain seq x y z
N SER A 1 22.45 54.81 -59.89
CA SER A 1 23.08 54.62 -61.21
C SER A 1 24.05 53.47 -61.08
N GLY A 2 23.71 52.20 -61.40
CA GLY A 2 23.50 51.63 -62.74
C GLY A 2 24.83 50.98 -63.18
N ALA A 3 24.96 49.77 -63.73
CA ALA A 3 24.09 48.67 -64.17
C ALA A 3 25.02 47.41 -64.30
N SER A 4 24.59 46.14 -64.17
CA SER A 4 24.10 45.23 -65.24
C SER A 4 24.94 43.92 -65.31
N GLY A 5 24.25 42.79 -65.58
CA GLY A 5 24.79 41.56 -66.20
C GLY A 5 25.26 40.47 -65.22
N GLY A 6 24.90 39.19 -65.32
CA GLY A 6 24.15 38.40 -66.30
C GLY A 6 24.30 36.91 -65.92
N ALA A 7 23.31 36.07 -66.23
CA ALA A 7 23.38 34.60 -66.20
C ALA A 7 23.80 34.08 -67.60
N PRO A 8 24.30 32.83 -67.79
CA PRO A 8 23.38 31.65 -67.90
C PRO A 8 23.98 30.23 -67.60
N ALA A 9 23.07 29.23 -67.64
CA ALA A 9 23.19 27.82 -68.10
C ALA A 9 24.17 26.83 -67.39
N ALA A 10 23.79 25.65 -66.86
CA ALA A 10 23.07 24.45 -67.34
C ALA A 10 24.04 23.25 -67.58
N GLY A 11 23.65 22.05 -67.14
CA GLY A 11 24.26 20.75 -67.50
C GLY A 11 24.75 19.93 -66.28
N GLU A 12 24.05 18.91 -65.78
CA GLU A 12 23.88 17.51 -66.25
C GLU A 12 24.82 16.51 -65.52
N GLU A 13 24.43 15.25 -65.52
CA GLU A 13 24.55 14.24 -64.44
C GLU A 13 25.89 13.47 -64.27
N ARG A 14 26.21 13.12 -63.00
CA ARG A 14 26.72 11.83 -62.40
C ARG A 14 28.00 11.15 -62.97
N PRO A 15 28.61 10.10 -62.34
CA PRO A 15 28.53 9.52 -60.97
C PRO A 15 29.93 9.34 -60.29
N GLY A 16 29.99 8.85 -59.04
CA GLY A 16 31.16 8.07 -58.59
C GLY A 16 31.66 8.21 -57.15
N VAL A 17 31.20 7.29 -56.29
CA VAL A 17 31.94 6.65 -55.18
C VAL A 17 32.46 7.53 -54.04
N ARG A 18 31.80 7.42 -52.87
CA ARG A 18 32.51 7.08 -51.62
C ARG A 18 31.57 6.37 -50.65
N SER A 19 31.93 5.14 -50.34
CA SER A 19 31.36 4.29 -49.32
C SER A 19 31.36 4.97 -47.94
N ARG A 20 30.22 4.94 -47.26
CA ARG A 20 30.19 4.82 -45.80
C ARG A 20 29.33 3.62 -45.45
N SER A 21 30.02 2.59 -45.01
CA SER A 21 29.48 1.37 -44.43
C SER A 21 28.59 1.71 -43.23
N GLY A 22 27.56 0.88 -43.07
CA GLY A 22 26.41 1.11 -42.20
C GLY A 22 26.72 1.47 -40.76
N ASP A 23 25.98 2.47 -40.28
CA ASP A 23 25.66 2.63 -38.88
C ASP A 23 24.80 1.45 -38.44
N ALA A 24 25.42 0.48 -37.78
CA ALA A 24 24.71 -0.52 -37.00
C ALA A 24 24.12 0.19 -35.77
N ALA A 25 22.85 0.56 -35.86
CA ALA A 25 22.06 1.03 -34.73
C ALA A 25 22.10 -0.04 -33.63
N GLY A 26 22.76 0.29 -32.52
CA GLY A 26 22.83 -0.56 -31.34
C GLY A 26 21.43 -0.88 -30.82
N ALA A 27 21.15 -2.18 -30.66
CA ALA A 27 19.92 -2.65 -30.05
C ALA A 27 19.79 -2.06 -28.62
N PRO A 28 18.58 -1.66 -28.18
CA PRO A 28 18.40 -1.22 -26.80
C PRO A 28 18.74 -2.38 -25.86
N PRO A 29 19.41 -2.14 -24.73
CA PRO A 29 19.74 -3.18 -23.77
C PRO A 29 18.45 -3.88 -23.35
N GLY A 30 18.41 -5.19 -23.56
CA GLY A 30 17.29 -6.04 -23.19
C GLY A 30 16.94 -5.79 -21.72
N ARG A 31 15.66 -5.50 -21.46
CA ARG A 31 15.14 -5.39 -20.09
C ARG A 31 15.30 -6.76 -19.43
N ARG A 32 16.37 -6.92 -18.66
CA ARG A 32 16.57 -8.09 -17.80
C ARG A 32 15.54 -8.00 -16.68
N LEU A 33 14.65 -8.98 -16.59
CA LEU A 33 13.84 -9.17 -15.39
C LEU A 33 14.82 -9.35 -14.24
N VAL A 34 14.78 -8.44 -13.28
CA VAL A 34 15.50 -8.60 -12.03
C VAL A 34 14.86 -9.80 -11.34
N GLU A 35 15.63 -10.87 -11.11
CA GLU A 35 15.24 -11.87 -10.13
C GLU A 35 15.18 -11.17 -8.79
N LEU A 36 13.98 -10.75 -8.40
CA LEU A 36 13.72 -10.40 -7.01
C LEU A 36 13.91 -11.68 -6.21
N ASP A 37 14.99 -11.74 -5.43
CA ASP A 37 15.14 -12.77 -4.41
C ASP A 37 14.05 -12.55 -3.34
N LEU A 38 12.90 -13.20 -3.55
CA LEU A 38 11.77 -13.18 -2.63
C LEU A 38 11.99 -14.10 -1.43
N ARG A 39 13.10 -14.86 -1.36
CA ARG A 39 13.36 -15.79 -0.25
C ARG A 39 13.68 -15.07 1.06
N HIS A 40 14.06 -13.80 0.97
CA HIS A 40 14.40 -12.95 2.12
C HIS A 40 13.40 -11.80 2.33
N LYS A 41 12.30 -11.74 1.57
CA LYS A 41 11.24 -10.76 1.81
C LYS A 41 10.27 -11.30 2.86
N ARG A 42 10.31 -10.70 4.04
CA ARG A 42 9.28 -10.85 5.08
C ARG A 42 7.91 -10.73 4.43
N ARG A 43 7.12 -11.79 4.48
CA ARG A 43 5.76 -11.76 3.93
C ARG A 43 4.86 -11.17 4.99
N GLU A 44 4.49 -9.91 4.80
CA GLU A 44 3.56 -9.24 5.69
C GLU A 44 2.13 -9.50 5.23
N VAL A 45 1.30 -9.92 6.17
CA VAL A 45 -0.14 -10.11 6.00
C VAL A 45 -0.84 -9.07 6.85
N SER A 46 -1.72 -8.28 6.25
CA SER A 46 -2.53 -7.31 6.99
C SER A 46 -3.93 -7.87 7.17
N VAL A 47 -4.38 -8.00 8.42
CA VAL A 47 -5.76 -8.31 8.75
C VAL A 47 -6.46 -7.01 9.05
N THR A 48 -7.54 -6.72 8.32
CA THR A 48 -8.32 -5.50 8.52
C THR A 48 -9.77 -5.87 8.80
N TRP A 49 -10.30 -5.37 9.91
CA TRP A 49 -11.71 -5.49 10.27
C TRP A 49 -12.45 -4.22 9.87
N GLY A 50 -13.76 -4.33 9.64
CA GLY A 50 -14.62 -3.20 9.29
C GLY A 50 -14.67 -2.86 7.80
N LEU A 51 -14.17 -3.75 6.95
CA LEU A 51 -14.25 -3.63 5.49
C LEU A 51 -15.09 -4.77 4.91
N LEU A 52 -15.96 -4.44 3.97
CA LEU A 52 -16.62 -5.37 3.06
C LEU A 52 -15.89 -5.27 1.72
N VAL A 53 -15.34 -6.39 1.24
CA VAL A 53 -14.71 -6.47 -0.07
C VAL A 53 -15.76 -6.87 -1.09
N GLU A 54 -15.89 -6.12 -2.17
CA GLU A 54 -16.76 -6.52 -3.27
C GLU A 54 -15.99 -7.55 -4.12
N GLU A 55 -16.40 -8.81 -4.05
CA GLU A 55 -15.78 -9.84 -4.87
C GLU A 55 -16.14 -9.62 -6.35
N PRO A 56 -15.16 -9.60 -7.26
CA PRO A 56 -15.46 -9.56 -8.68
C PRO A 56 -16.26 -10.81 -9.05
N GLY A 57 -17.32 -10.64 -9.84
CA GLY A 57 -18.17 -11.76 -10.24
C GLY A 57 -17.35 -12.83 -10.99
N PHE A 58 -17.71 -14.11 -10.87
CA PHE A 58 -16.99 -15.24 -11.50
C PHE A 58 -16.73 -15.08 -13.02
N LEU A 59 -17.51 -14.25 -13.73
CA LEU A 59 -17.35 -13.98 -15.16
C LEU A 59 -16.55 -12.69 -15.48
N GLU A 60 -16.17 -11.91 -14.48
CA GLU A 60 -15.34 -10.70 -14.64
C GLU A 60 -13.87 -11.07 -14.69
N LEU A 61 -13.42 -11.54 -15.86
CA LEU A 61 -12.01 -11.86 -16.12
C LEU A 61 -11.10 -10.61 -16.11
N PHE A 62 -11.71 -9.42 -16.20
CA PHE A 62 -11.04 -8.12 -16.09
C PHE A 62 -11.95 -7.15 -15.32
N PRO A 63 -11.99 -7.23 -13.98
CA PRO A 63 -12.78 -6.30 -13.20
C PRO A 63 -12.33 -4.88 -13.52
N ARG A 64 -13.25 -4.07 -14.07
CA ARG A 64 -13.05 -2.63 -14.29
C ARG A 64 -13.33 -1.83 -13.02
N THR A 65 -13.34 -2.50 -11.88
CA THR A 65 -13.53 -1.89 -10.57
C THR A 65 -12.29 -1.05 -10.30
N GLU A 66 -12.47 0.27 -10.23
CA GLU A 66 -11.41 1.13 -9.71
C GLU A 66 -11.09 0.66 -8.29
N ILE A 67 -9.82 0.76 -7.86
CA ILE A 67 -9.39 0.29 -6.52
C ILE A 67 -10.27 0.89 -5.41
N GLN A 68 -10.82 2.09 -5.65
CA GLN A 68 -11.70 2.80 -4.73
C GLN A 68 -13.08 2.14 -4.57
N ASP A 69 -13.55 1.38 -5.56
CA ASP A 69 -14.85 0.68 -5.56
C ASP A 69 -14.72 -0.78 -5.08
N SER A 70 -13.50 -1.26 -4.86
CA SER A 70 -13.23 -2.67 -4.49
C SER A 70 -13.58 -3.02 -3.05
N TRP A 71 -13.88 -2.02 -2.22
CA TRP A 71 -14.25 -2.21 -0.83
C TRP A 71 -15.14 -1.08 -0.32
N LYS A 72 -15.89 -1.36 0.74
CA LYS A 72 -16.68 -0.37 1.48
C LYS A 72 -16.59 -0.64 2.97
N LEU A 73 -16.93 0.36 3.78
CA LEU A 73 -17.00 0.17 5.23
C LEU A 73 -18.14 -0.80 5.58
N ASP A 74 -17.86 -1.72 6.49
CA ASP A 74 -18.88 -2.56 7.10
C ASP A 74 -19.71 -1.71 8.07
N GLY A 75 -21.01 -1.60 7.81
CA GLY A 75 -21.95 -0.89 8.68
C GLY A 75 -22.25 -1.63 9.99
N MET A 76 -21.94 -2.93 10.05
CA MET A 76 -22.18 -3.79 11.22
C MET A 76 -20.96 -3.92 12.13
N PHE A 77 -19.80 -3.40 11.71
CA PHE A 77 -18.60 -3.42 12.53
C PHE A 77 -18.71 -2.42 13.68
N GLU A 78 -18.88 -2.94 14.90
CA GLU A 78 -18.96 -2.17 16.14
C GLU A 78 -17.74 -2.46 17.02
N PRO A 79 -16.64 -1.68 16.88
CA PRO A 79 -15.43 -1.92 17.66
C PRO A 79 -15.59 -1.54 19.14
N SER A 80 -16.69 -0.87 19.53
CA SER A 80 -17.01 -0.65 20.95
C SER A 80 -17.53 -1.91 21.63
N ASP A 81 -17.93 -2.96 20.89
CA ASP A 81 -18.32 -4.24 21.46
C ASP A 81 -17.09 -4.92 22.12
N PRO A 82 -17.15 -5.25 23.42
CA PRO A 82 -16.08 -5.96 24.11
C PRO A 82 -15.64 -7.27 23.45
N TRP A 83 -16.55 -7.99 22.77
CA TRP A 83 -16.21 -9.22 22.05
C TRP A 83 -15.36 -8.94 20.82
N VAL A 84 -15.68 -7.90 20.04
CA VAL A 84 -14.90 -7.49 18.88
C VAL A 84 -13.48 -7.11 19.30
N GLN A 85 -13.34 -6.34 20.39
CA GLN A 85 -12.03 -5.97 20.95
C GLN A 85 -11.23 -7.19 21.40
N ARG A 86 -11.86 -8.14 22.10
CA ARG A 86 -11.20 -9.41 22.49
C ARG A 86 -10.75 -10.21 21.26
N SER A 87 -11.57 -10.29 20.22
CA SER A 87 -11.21 -10.97 18.98
C SER A 87 -10.02 -10.31 18.28
N MET A 88 -9.98 -8.98 18.23
CA MET A 88 -8.82 -8.25 17.70
C MET A 88 -7.55 -8.54 18.51
N MET A 89 -7.63 -8.48 19.84
CA MET A 89 -6.49 -8.78 20.73
C MET A 89 -6.02 -10.23 20.60
N ALA A 90 -6.93 -11.19 20.42
CA ALA A 90 -6.59 -12.60 20.24
C ALA A 90 -5.72 -12.84 18.99
N MET A 91 -5.86 -12.01 17.95
CA MET A 91 -4.97 -12.06 16.79
C MET A 91 -3.55 -11.55 17.07
N CYS A 92 -3.34 -10.82 18.17
CA CYS A 92 -2.02 -10.34 18.56
C CYS A 92 -1.26 -11.33 19.45
N SER A 93 -1.95 -12.21 20.18
CA SER A 93 -1.35 -13.11 21.17
C SER A 93 -1.60 -14.60 20.93
N GLY A 94 -2.55 -14.98 20.08
CA GLY A 94 -3.00 -16.36 19.89
C GLY A 94 -2.55 -17.04 18.59
N LEU A 95 -1.60 -16.45 17.86
CA LEU A 95 -1.16 -17.00 16.57
C LEU A 95 0.01 -18.00 16.72
N ALA A 96 0.07 -18.96 15.80
CA ALA A 96 1.13 -19.96 15.74
C ALA A 96 2.52 -19.35 15.51
N ALA A 97 3.59 -20.06 15.86
CA ALA A 97 4.96 -19.55 15.76
C ALA A 97 5.35 -19.03 14.36
N ASP A 98 4.73 -19.59 13.31
CA ASP A 98 4.97 -19.26 11.90
C ASP A 98 4.22 -17.99 11.44
N LEU A 99 3.30 -17.47 12.26
CA LEU A 99 2.54 -16.26 11.96
C LEU A 99 2.49 -15.39 13.21
N ARG A 100 3.26 -14.29 13.24
CA ARG A 100 3.34 -13.43 14.42
C ARG A 100 2.86 -12.04 14.11
N ALA A 101 2.14 -11.43 15.04
CA ALA A 101 1.82 -10.02 14.90
C ALA A 101 3.11 -9.17 14.92
N VAL A 102 3.19 -8.22 14.01
CA VAL A 102 4.37 -7.36 13.85
C VAL A 102 4.43 -6.37 15.01
N PRO A 103 5.52 -6.38 15.79
CA PRO A 103 5.75 -5.36 16.81
C PRO A 103 5.73 -3.96 16.22
N GLN A 104 5.12 -3.03 16.95
CA GLN A 104 5.07 -1.62 16.58
C GLN A 104 5.89 -0.72 17.52
N ASP A 105 6.52 -1.32 18.52
CA ASP A 105 7.48 -0.66 19.41
C ASP A 105 8.74 -1.52 19.62
N ALA A 106 9.68 -0.97 20.38
CA ALA A 106 10.91 -1.67 20.76
C ALA A 106 10.68 -2.78 21.80
N GLY A 107 9.53 -2.78 22.48
CA GLY A 107 9.14 -3.77 23.48
C GLY A 107 8.61 -5.06 22.89
N GLY A 108 8.45 -5.14 21.56
CA GLY A 108 7.90 -6.33 20.92
C GLY A 108 6.36 -6.34 20.89
N GLN A 109 5.70 -5.23 21.21
CA GLN A 109 4.27 -5.14 21.41
C GLN A 109 3.55 -4.67 20.14
N THR A 110 2.36 -5.21 19.93
CA THR A 110 1.41 -4.71 18.93
C THR A 110 0.74 -3.43 19.42
N TRP A 111 0.20 -2.63 18.51
CA TRP A 111 -0.49 -1.39 18.90
C TRP A 111 -1.72 -1.63 19.79
N LEU A 112 -2.38 -2.79 19.68
CA LEU A 112 -3.50 -3.18 20.56
C LEU A 112 -3.04 -3.42 22.00
N GLN A 113 -1.87 -4.05 22.17
CA GLN A 113 -1.26 -4.24 23.50
C GLN A 113 -0.76 -2.91 24.08
N ILE A 114 -0.22 -2.03 23.23
CA ILE A 114 0.17 -0.68 23.63
C ILE A 114 -1.07 0.11 24.07
N PHE A 115 -2.19 0.00 23.34
CA PHE A 115 -3.46 0.62 23.68
C PHE A 115 -4.03 0.09 25.00
N GLU A 116 -4.00 -1.23 25.22
CA GLU A 116 -4.40 -1.83 26.50
C GLU A 116 -3.57 -1.28 27.68
N GLN A 117 -2.25 -1.19 27.53
CA GLN A 117 -1.40 -0.60 28.57
C GLN A 117 -1.68 0.88 28.78
N TRP A 118 -1.95 1.62 27.70
CA TRP A 118 -2.30 3.04 27.76
C TRP A 118 -3.62 3.28 28.52
N LEU A 119 -4.60 2.37 28.38
CA LEU A 119 -5.84 2.38 29.16
C LEU A 119 -5.56 2.13 30.64
N LEU A 120 -4.79 1.08 30.96
CA LEU A 120 -4.47 0.72 32.34
C LEU A 120 -3.76 1.86 33.09
N GLN A 121 -2.86 2.59 32.43
CA GLN A 121 -2.17 3.74 33.01
C GLN A 121 -3.11 4.90 33.39
N ARG A 122 -4.32 4.93 32.81
CA ARG A 122 -5.36 5.94 33.05
C ARG A 122 -6.45 5.46 34.01
N GLY A 123 -6.29 4.27 34.58
CA GLY A 123 -7.32 3.65 35.42
C GLY A 123 -8.49 3.05 34.63
N GLU A 124 -8.35 2.96 33.30
CA GLU A 124 -9.31 2.32 32.42
C GLU A 124 -8.97 0.84 32.23
N GLN A 125 -9.90 0.08 31.64
CA GLN A 125 -9.73 -1.35 31.40
C GLN A 125 -9.96 -1.71 29.93
N PHE A 126 -9.32 -2.80 29.50
CA PHE A 126 -9.58 -3.44 28.23
C PHE A 126 -10.51 -4.67 28.43
N PRO A 127 -11.53 -4.89 27.59
CA PRO A 127 -12.02 -4.02 26.52
C PRO A 127 -12.55 -2.68 27.02
N SER A 128 -12.35 -1.64 26.23
CA SER A 128 -12.83 -0.31 26.54
C SER A 128 -14.34 -0.19 26.26
N LEU A 129 -15.09 0.33 27.23
CA LEU A 129 -16.52 0.66 27.06
C LEU A 129 -16.75 1.95 26.27
N ASP A 130 -15.77 2.85 26.26
CA ASP A 130 -15.78 4.12 25.53
C ASP A 130 -14.71 4.12 24.44
N PHE A 131 -14.73 3.07 23.62
CA PHE A 131 -13.65 2.74 22.69
C PHE A 131 -13.33 3.87 21.72
N HIS A 132 -14.35 4.55 21.17
CA HIS A 132 -14.13 5.63 20.21
C HIS A 132 -13.40 6.81 20.82
N ARG A 133 -13.83 7.30 22.00
CA ARG A 133 -13.17 8.41 22.69
C ARG A 133 -11.76 8.04 23.09
N HIS A 134 -11.58 6.87 23.70
CA HIS A 134 -10.26 6.41 24.09
C HIS A 134 -9.32 6.21 22.90
N MET A 135 -9.83 5.78 21.75
CA MET A 135 -9.02 5.67 20.54
C MET A 135 -8.64 7.05 20.00
N GLU A 136 -9.54 8.04 20.04
CA GLU A 136 -9.24 9.42 19.67
C GLU A 136 -8.11 9.99 20.55
N ASP A 137 -8.24 9.88 21.87
CA ASP A 137 -7.24 10.32 22.84
C ASP A 137 -5.89 9.59 22.61
N PHE A 138 -5.94 8.26 22.44
CA PHE A 138 -4.76 7.45 22.17
C PHE A 138 -4.05 7.85 20.87
N LEU A 139 -4.78 8.09 19.78
CA LEU A 139 -4.22 8.46 18.49
C LEU A 139 -3.72 9.91 18.44
N ALA A 140 -4.22 10.78 19.32
CA ALA A 140 -3.69 12.13 19.52
C ALA A 140 -2.32 12.08 20.22
N GLU A 141 -2.16 11.19 21.21
CA GLU A 141 -0.90 11.00 21.94
C GLU A 141 0.12 10.12 21.21
N GLN A 142 -0.35 9.15 20.43
CA GLN A 142 0.48 8.18 19.70
C GLN A 142 0.18 8.17 18.18
N PRO A 143 0.52 9.27 17.45
CA PRO A 143 0.16 9.41 16.04
C PRO A 143 0.69 8.31 15.12
N ILE A 144 1.78 7.64 15.52
CA ILE A 144 2.37 6.53 14.75
C ILE A 144 1.39 5.36 14.52
N HIS A 145 0.38 5.21 15.38
CA HIS A 145 -0.61 4.15 15.27
C HIS A 145 -1.83 4.52 14.42
N GLN A 146 -1.95 5.76 13.94
CA GLN A 146 -3.06 6.21 13.07
C GLN A 146 -3.15 5.37 11.79
N ARG A 147 -2.02 4.90 11.25
CA ARG A 147 -1.97 4.00 10.09
C ARG A 147 -2.70 2.65 10.28
N ASN A 148 -3.06 2.31 11.51
CA ASN A 148 -3.76 1.07 11.84
C ASN A 148 -5.28 1.27 12.02
N VAL A 149 -5.77 2.50 11.93
CA VAL A 149 -7.16 2.84 12.26
C VAL A 149 -7.74 3.75 11.19
N LEU A 150 -8.93 3.42 10.70
CA LEU A 150 -9.70 4.29 9.84
C LEU A 150 -10.85 4.88 10.67
N THR A 151 -10.95 6.21 10.67
CA THR A 151 -12.02 6.93 11.36
C THR A 151 -12.92 7.67 10.37
N GLU A 152 -14.20 7.73 10.69
CA GLU A 152 -15.22 8.49 9.95
C GLU A 152 -16.19 9.11 10.94
N GLY A 153 -16.40 10.42 10.88
CA GLY A 153 -17.30 11.13 11.79
C GLY A 153 -16.89 10.99 13.28
N GLY A 154 -15.59 10.95 13.57
CA GLY A 154 -15.06 10.77 14.93
C GLY A 154 -15.19 9.34 15.48
N ARG A 155 -15.67 8.38 14.69
CA ARG A 155 -15.80 6.98 15.10
C ARG A 155 -14.83 6.11 14.34
N VAL A 156 -14.30 5.11 15.02
CA VAL A 156 -13.48 4.07 14.41
C VAL A 156 -14.37 3.18 13.56
N ARG A 157 -14.03 3.01 12.28
CA ARG A 157 -14.81 2.24 11.30
C ARG A 157 -14.05 1.07 10.70
N ALA A 158 -12.73 1.10 10.73
CA ALA A 158 -11.92 -0.05 10.41
C ALA A 158 -10.64 -0.05 11.24
N VAL A 159 -10.12 -1.25 11.47
CA VAL A 159 -8.93 -1.47 12.29
C VAL A 159 -8.04 -2.48 11.59
N ARG A 160 -6.73 -2.25 11.62
CA ARG A 160 -5.72 -3.08 10.94
C ARG A 160 -4.70 -3.60 11.93
N VAL A 161 -4.38 -4.88 11.81
CA VAL A 161 -3.22 -5.52 12.46
C VAL A 161 -2.32 -6.09 11.37
N VAL A 162 -1.02 -5.90 11.53
CA VAL A 162 -0.01 -6.46 10.62
C VAL A 162 0.58 -7.69 11.26
N LEU A 163 0.65 -8.76 10.48
CA LEU A 163 1.26 -10.04 10.81
C LEU A 163 2.44 -10.26 9.88
N ALA A 164 3.44 -10.99 10.36
CA ALA A 164 4.56 -11.46 9.58
C ALA A 164 4.56 -12.98 9.58
N LEU A 165 4.80 -13.53 8.40
CA LEU A 165 5.15 -14.93 8.22
C LEU A 165 6.67 -15.05 8.27
N ASP A 166 7.15 -15.99 9.09
CA ASP A 166 8.56 -16.40 9.16
C ASP A 166 8.90 -17.42 8.06
#